data_AF-A0AAU7I1Q9-F1
#
_entry.id   AF-A0AAU7I1Q9-F1
#
_cell.length_a   1.000
_cell.length_b   1.000
_cell.length_c   1.000
_cell.angle_alpha   90.00
_cell.angle_beta   90.00
_cell.angle_gamma   90.00
#
_symmetry.space_group_name_H-M   'P 1'
#
loop_
_entity.id
_entity.type
_entity.pdbx_description
1 polymer ?
#
loop_
_entity_poly.entity_id
_entity_poly.type
_entity_poly.pdbx_seq_one_letter_code
_entity_poly.pdbx_strand_id
1 'polypeptide(L)'
;MYNNLYALTESLFWVDRLLDQEYENIGLNELLIELAEYNKRIDSLIIEQTNSVQESRLNVYMAGNRNIERYKSGLFSMDRVILDDILYSLSIRYRVNLSENVFEKFIESDSNEKVEHLRKEIARFIRFAKENFDLIRGEFIVFVRSESSIKDSERANGILDDNSDANFIFRYLPPNVARLYENRLSVKNIERLGNTNKIRILNKNALTNEIMLEIKGCESSYTNGYMYQHIKNAIDNDDGTMSMELVMGNHSGKKSYERWVQGAKNRTVLFHYKNLITDLNQAHSCRASLGAYCPFHGEILRKLDQKNEVQRVKLSIDVPFLEGLTPRELYKIRTDYESSFNAFRSVLREAAYDIEAESDPYKRQLINQHFVERVWDEGLTDIEQKIQAYKRKSNKELFLNIAPSLIGFIGAPNPVSLATGAFTILKDVFNITSHSSEIKSHPSYFLLMMSKAKK
;
A
#
# COMPACT_ATOMS: atom_id res chain seq x y z
N MET A 1 -4.51 -8.44 11.62
CA MET A 1 -4.47 -7.02 12.03
C MET A 1 -4.15 -6.97 13.50
N TYR A 2 -3.42 -5.97 13.98
CA TYR A 2 -3.05 -5.85 15.39
C TYR A 2 -2.91 -4.38 15.81
N ASN A 3 -3.03 -4.14 17.10
CA ASN A 3 -2.63 -2.88 17.72
C ASN A 3 -1.15 -3.00 18.10
N ASN A 4 -0.28 -2.25 17.42
CA ASN A 4 1.16 -2.36 17.63
C ASN A 4 1.63 -1.71 18.95
N LEU A 5 0.81 -0.88 19.61
CA LEU A 5 1.18 -0.24 20.87
C LEU A 5 1.55 -1.26 21.93
N TYR A 6 0.89 -2.42 21.98
CA TYR A 6 1.20 -3.49 22.93
C TYR A 6 2.64 -4.01 22.83
N ALA A 7 3.21 -4.05 21.61
CA ALA A 7 4.62 -4.41 21.44
C ALA A 7 5.54 -3.18 21.56
N LEU A 8 5.05 -2.02 21.12
CA LEU A 8 5.84 -0.83 20.91
C LEU A 8 6.13 -0.06 22.20
N THR A 9 5.16 0.08 23.12
CA THR A 9 5.34 0.92 24.32
C THR A 9 6.40 0.38 25.29
N GLU A 10 6.72 -0.90 25.18
CA GLU A 10 7.77 -1.57 25.95
C GLU A 10 9.09 -1.70 25.17
N SER A 11 9.19 -1.11 23.98
CA SER A 11 10.39 -1.16 23.15
C SER A 11 11.33 0.01 23.44
N LEU A 12 12.62 -0.18 23.18
CA LEU A 12 13.63 0.89 23.18
C LEU A 12 13.24 2.02 22.21
N PHE A 13 12.51 1.69 21.14
CA PHE A 13 12.03 2.70 20.19
C PHE A 13 11.06 3.70 20.83
N TRP A 14 10.35 3.37 21.90
CA TRP A 14 9.36 4.27 22.50
C TRP A 14 9.93 5.32 23.46
N VAL A 15 11.24 5.26 23.77
CA VAL A 15 11.91 6.16 24.71
C VAL A 15 12.09 7.56 24.09
N ASP A 16 11.44 8.58 24.68
CA ASP A 16 11.40 9.95 24.13
C ASP A 16 12.80 10.55 23.89
N ARG A 17 13.71 10.42 24.87
CA ARG A 17 15.08 10.93 24.75
C ARG A 17 15.83 10.34 23.55
N LEU A 18 15.61 9.05 23.26
CA LEU A 18 16.25 8.38 22.12
C LEU A 18 15.62 8.81 20.80
N LEU A 19 14.29 8.97 20.78
CA LEU A 19 13.54 9.44 19.63
C LEU A 19 13.90 10.89 19.23
N ASP A 20 14.08 11.77 20.22
CA ASP A 20 14.48 13.17 20.01
C ASP A 20 15.85 13.29 19.36
N GLN A 21 16.73 12.33 19.63
CA GLN A 21 18.06 12.21 19.04
C GLN A 21 18.10 11.27 17.82
N GLU A 22 16.94 10.85 17.30
CA GLU A 22 16.83 9.90 16.17
C GLU A 22 17.71 8.64 16.35
N TYR A 23 17.85 8.17 17.60
CA TYR A 23 18.67 7.00 17.95
C TYR A 23 20.14 7.11 17.51
N GLU A 24 20.68 8.32 17.39
CA GLU A 24 22.06 8.59 16.94
C GLU A 24 23.10 7.77 17.71
N ASN A 25 22.88 7.60 19.02
CA ASN A 25 23.77 6.88 19.93
C ASN A 25 23.57 5.35 19.97
N ILE A 26 22.60 4.79 19.24
CA ILE A 26 22.30 3.36 19.23
C ILE A 26 22.99 2.69 18.03
N GLY A 27 23.75 1.63 18.28
CA GLY A 27 24.48 0.91 17.23
C GLY A 27 23.55 0.17 16.26
N LEU A 28 24.01 -0.09 15.03
CA LEU A 28 23.22 -0.84 14.03
C LEU A 28 22.75 -2.21 14.57
N ASN A 29 23.66 -2.97 15.18
CA ASN A 29 23.33 -4.30 15.72
C ASN A 29 22.25 -4.22 16.81
N GLU A 30 22.30 -3.20 17.67
CA GLU A 30 21.30 -2.98 18.72
C GLU A 30 19.94 -2.63 18.10
N LEU A 31 19.89 -1.77 17.08
CA LEU A 31 18.66 -1.47 16.34
C LEU A 31 18.04 -2.73 15.72
N LEU A 32 18.88 -3.60 15.16
CA LEU A 32 18.43 -4.85 14.52
C LEU A 32 17.92 -5.87 15.53
N ILE A 33 18.58 -5.98 16.69
CA ILE A 33 18.11 -6.80 17.82
C ILE A 33 16.75 -6.28 18.30
N GLU A 34 16.61 -4.97 18.49
CA GLU A 34 15.36 -4.37 18.94
C GLU A 34 14.22 -4.58 17.91
N LEU A 35 14.49 -4.45 16.61
CA LEU A 35 13.52 -4.80 15.55
C LEU A 35 13.10 -6.28 15.62
N ALA A 36 14.04 -7.18 15.90
CA ALA A 36 13.76 -8.60 16.02
C ALA A 36 12.90 -8.92 17.26
N GLU A 37 13.19 -8.30 18.39
CA GLU A 37 12.40 -8.44 19.62
C GLU A 37 10.99 -7.85 19.46
N TYR A 38 10.87 -6.66 18.84
CA TYR A 38 9.59 -6.08 18.47
C TYR A 38 8.73 -7.06 17.66
N ASN A 39 9.29 -7.64 16.60
CA ASN A 39 8.57 -8.60 15.77
C ASN A 39 8.08 -9.83 16.53
N LYS A 40 8.90 -10.33 17.46
CA LYS A 40 8.59 -11.51 18.27
C LYS A 40 7.40 -11.25 19.19
N ARG A 41 7.28 -10.03 19.72
CA ARG A 41 6.10 -9.57 20.45
C ARG A 41 4.88 -9.46 19.53
N ILE A 42 5.04 -8.91 18.32
CA ILE A 42 3.95 -8.88 17.33
C ILE A 42 3.49 -10.30 16.93
N ASP A 43 4.40 -11.25 16.74
CA ASP A 43 4.07 -12.67 16.47
C ASP A 43 3.17 -13.24 17.57
N SER A 44 3.54 -12.99 18.83
CA SER A 44 2.77 -13.43 20.00
C SER A 44 1.37 -12.82 20.02
N LEU A 45 1.25 -11.51 19.74
CA LEU A 45 -0.04 -10.81 19.65
C LEU A 45 -0.94 -11.36 18.54
N ILE A 46 -0.38 -11.74 17.40
CA ILE A 46 -1.15 -12.32 16.29
C ILE A 46 -1.66 -13.72 16.65
N ILE A 47 -0.85 -14.53 17.34
CA ILE A 47 -1.20 -15.89 17.76
C ILE A 47 -2.25 -15.87 18.87
N GLU A 48 -2.11 -14.95 19.83
CA GLU A 48 -3.00 -14.82 20.99
C GLU A 48 -4.34 -14.17 20.65
N GLN A 49 -4.43 -13.41 19.55
CA GLN A 49 -5.68 -12.75 19.14
C GLN A 49 -6.75 -13.74 18.65
N THR A 50 -7.68 -13.99 19.57
CA THR A 50 -9.08 -14.43 19.38
C THR A 50 -10.02 -13.30 18.94
N ASN A 51 -9.48 -12.16 18.48
CA ASN A 51 -10.27 -11.00 18.09
C ASN A 51 -10.99 -11.26 16.75
N SER A 52 -12.24 -11.69 16.83
CA SER A 52 -13.16 -11.66 15.69
C SER A 52 -13.34 -10.21 15.26
N VAL A 53 -12.57 -9.79 14.26
CA VAL A 53 -12.72 -8.45 13.67
C VAL A 53 -14.12 -8.39 13.09
N GLN A 54 -14.95 -7.51 13.65
CA GLN A 54 -16.30 -7.30 13.14
C GLN A 54 -16.22 -6.88 11.67
N GLU A 55 -16.98 -7.57 10.83
CA GLU A 55 -16.99 -7.37 9.38
C GLU A 55 -17.47 -5.96 9.04
N SER A 56 -16.63 -5.19 8.34
CA SER A 56 -17.05 -3.89 7.83
C SER A 56 -16.40 -3.51 6.50
N ARG A 57 -17.26 -3.17 5.53
CA ARG A 57 -16.88 -2.55 4.25
C ARG A 57 -16.29 -1.14 4.42
N LEU A 58 -16.41 -0.54 5.60
CA LEU A 58 -15.85 0.76 5.95
C LEU A 58 -14.44 0.68 6.54
N ASN A 59 -13.87 -0.53 6.67
CA ASN A 59 -12.44 -0.67 6.89
C ASN A 59 -11.68 -0.28 5.62
N VAL A 60 -10.58 0.45 5.75
CA VAL A 60 -9.78 0.93 4.61
C VAL A 60 -8.31 0.58 4.82
N TYR A 61 -7.75 -0.21 3.91
CA TYR A 61 -6.33 -0.56 3.90
C TYR A 61 -5.54 0.43 3.03
N MET A 62 -4.70 1.23 3.66
CA MET A 62 -3.88 2.24 2.98
C MET A 62 -2.46 1.68 2.73
N ALA A 63 -2.37 0.70 1.83
CA ALA A 63 -1.09 0.06 1.45
C ALA A 63 -0.02 1.13 1.17
N GLY A 64 1.15 1.03 1.80
CA GLY A 64 2.30 1.92 1.57
C GLY A 64 2.12 3.41 1.91
N ASN A 65 0.95 3.87 2.38
CA ASN A 65 0.69 5.28 2.68
C ASN A 65 0.71 5.56 4.18
N ARG A 66 1.56 6.50 4.57
CA ARG A 66 1.86 6.85 5.97
C ARG A 66 1.33 8.21 6.39
N ASN A 67 0.72 8.97 5.47
CA ASN A 67 0.31 10.33 5.75
C ASN A 67 -1.16 10.39 6.16
N ILE A 68 -1.39 10.60 7.46
CA ILE A 68 -2.75 10.71 8.01
C ILE A 68 -3.58 11.77 7.31
N GLU A 69 -2.99 12.89 6.87
CA GLU A 69 -3.71 13.96 6.18
C GLU A 69 -4.42 13.49 4.89
N ARG A 70 -4.07 12.32 4.36
CA ARG A 70 -4.74 11.71 3.20
C ARG A 70 -6.05 11.03 3.54
N TYR A 71 -6.24 10.59 4.78
CA TYR A 71 -7.43 9.84 5.21
C TYR A 71 -8.09 10.38 6.48
N LYS A 72 -7.52 11.41 7.08
CA LYS A 72 -8.02 12.09 8.27
C LYS A 72 -9.46 12.55 8.15
N SER A 73 -9.80 13.13 7.00
CA SER A 73 -11.17 13.58 6.68
C SER A 73 -12.15 12.42 6.57
N GLY A 74 -11.68 11.24 6.17
CA GLY A 74 -12.48 10.01 6.08
C GLY A 74 -12.62 9.26 7.40
N LEU A 75 -11.86 9.59 8.45
CA LEU A 75 -11.92 8.85 9.70
C LEU A 75 -13.36 8.79 10.24
N PHE A 76 -14.14 9.87 10.18
CA PHE A 76 -15.51 9.86 10.67
C PHE A 76 -16.46 8.89 9.94
N SER A 77 -16.18 8.57 8.67
CA SER A 77 -16.97 7.61 7.87
C SER A 77 -16.36 6.21 7.82
N MET A 78 -15.13 6.03 8.29
CA MET A 78 -14.43 4.75 8.34
C MET A 78 -14.61 4.05 9.69
N ASP A 79 -14.67 2.72 9.67
CA ASP A 79 -14.58 1.93 10.90
C ASP A 79 -13.15 1.84 11.38
N ARG A 80 -12.22 1.47 10.50
CA ARG A 80 -10.79 1.37 10.79
C ARG A 80 -9.97 1.76 9.59
N VAL A 81 -8.81 2.36 9.85
CA VAL A 81 -7.73 2.51 8.87
C VAL A 81 -6.66 1.48 9.18
N ILE A 82 -6.34 0.67 8.19
CA ILE A 82 -5.34 -0.39 8.28
C ILE A 82 -4.08 0.10 7.56
N LEU A 83 -2.96 0.09 8.26
CA LEU A 83 -1.67 0.57 7.78
C LEU A 83 -0.62 -0.54 7.81
N ASP A 84 0.40 -0.40 6.96
CA ASP A 84 1.57 -1.26 7.03
C ASP A 84 2.40 -0.96 8.28
N ASP A 85 2.83 -2.02 8.96
CA ASP A 85 3.83 -1.93 10.03
C ASP A 85 5.23 -1.74 9.42
N ILE A 86 5.74 -0.52 9.56
CA ILE A 86 7.02 -0.13 8.99
C ILE A 86 8.19 -0.78 9.72
N LEU A 87 8.09 -1.00 11.04
CA LEU A 87 9.16 -1.69 11.78
C LEU A 87 9.29 -3.13 11.30
N TYR A 88 8.16 -3.79 11.04
CA TYR A 88 8.17 -5.12 10.41
C TYR A 88 8.81 -5.05 9.02
N SER A 89 8.39 -4.15 8.14
CA SER A 89 8.99 -4.03 6.79
C SER A 89 10.48 -3.69 6.81
N LEU A 90 10.95 -2.89 7.78
CA LEU A 90 12.37 -2.61 7.98
C LEU A 90 13.12 -3.86 8.46
N SER A 91 12.55 -4.60 9.40
CA SER A 91 13.18 -5.80 9.94
C SER A 91 13.45 -6.86 8.87
N ILE A 92 12.50 -7.10 7.95
CA ILE A 92 12.67 -8.09 6.88
C ILE A 92 13.70 -7.62 5.86
N ARG A 93 13.67 -6.33 5.49
CA ARG A 93 14.63 -5.73 4.55
C ARG A 93 16.05 -5.84 5.08
N TYR A 94 16.27 -5.50 6.34
CA TYR A 94 17.61 -5.52 6.92
C TYR A 94 18.05 -6.93 7.36
N ARG A 95 17.14 -7.85 7.70
CA ARG A 95 17.48 -9.28 7.83
C ARG A 95 17.99 -9.86 6.52
N VAL A 96 17.35 -9.52 5.41
CA VAL A 96 17.80 -9.90 4.06
C VAL A 96 19.16 -9.30 3.71
N ASN A 97 19.46 -8.08 4.16
CA ASN A 97 20.77 -7.48 3.96
C ASN A 97 21.88 -8.11 4.84
N LEU A 98 21.54 -8.69 5.99
CA LEU A 98 22.50 -9.42 6.83
C LEU A 98 22.88 -10.79 6.25
N SER A 99 21.98 -11.42 5.48
CA SER A 99 22.29 -12.61 4.68
C SER A 99 22.85 -12.21 3.32
N GLU A 100 24.14 -11.86 3.27
CA GLU A 100 24.95 -11.73 2.05
C GLU A 100 24.21 -11.31 0.76
N ASN A 101 23.38 -10.26 0.81
CA ASN A 101 22.70 -9.81 -0.40
C ASN A 101 23.77 -9.40 -1.41
N VAL A 102 23.95 -10.21 -2.46
CA VAL A 102 25.10 -10.11 -3.37
C VAL A 102 25.09 -8.74 -4.08
N PHE A 103 23.91 -8.12 -4.24
CA PHE A 103 23.78 -6.76 -4.74
C PHE A 103 24.37 -5.70 -3.80
N GLU A 104 24.25 -5.86 -2.47
CA GLU A 104 24.85 -4.92 -1.52
C GLU A 104 26.38 -5.00 -1.53
N LYS A 105 26.97 -6.17 -1.86
CA LYS A 105 28.42 -6.29 -2.03
C LYS A 105 28.94 -5.49 -3.24
N PHE A 106 28.12 -5.28 -4.28
CA PHE A 106 28.48 -4.42 -5.43
C PHE A 106 28.23 -2.93 -5.20
N ILE A 107 27.37 -2.59 -4.23
CA ILE A 107 27.06 -1.21 -3.90
C ILE A 107 27.86 -0.86 -2.64
N GLU A 108 29.09 -0.36 -2.85
CA GLU A 108 29.87 0.31 -1.79
C GLU A 108 29.07 1.52 -1.29
N SER A 109 28.30 1.28 -0.24
CA SER A 109 27.46 2.28 0.41
C SER A 109 28.11 2.57 1.74
N ASP A 110 28.26 3.85 2.07
CA ASP A 110 28.72 4.25 3.39
C ASP A 110 27.82 3.61 4.45
N SER A 111 28.40 2.76 5.30
CA SER A 111 27.69 2.08 6.37
C SER A 111 27.00 3.09 7.28
N ASN A 112 27.56 4.28 7.46
CA ASN A 112 26.97 5.34 8.26
C ASN A 112 25.69 5.87 7.60
N GLU A 113 25.67 6.04 6.27
CA GLU A 113 24.48 6.51 5.53
C GLU A 113 23.33 5.49 5.62
N LYS A 114 23.63 4.18 5.54
CA LYS A 114 22.63 3.11 5.72
C LYS A 114 22.00 3.12 7.12
N VAL A 115 22.82 3.29 8.15
CA VAL A 115 22.37 3.34 9.54
C VAL A 115 21.54 4.61 9.79
N GLU A 116 21.99 5.75 9.28
CA GLU A 116 21.27 7.01 9.41
C GLU A 116 19.90 6.97 8.72
N HIS A 117 19.81 6.35 7.54
CA HIS A 117 18.53 6.13 6.87
C HIS A 117 17.60 5.24 7.71
N LEU A 118 18.10 4.12 8.25
CA LEU A 118 17.32 3.23 9.12
C LEU A 118 16.77 3.99 10.34
N ARG A 119 17.64 4.73 11.03
CA ARG A 119 17.29 5.56 12.18
C ARG A 119 16.16 6.55 11.87
N LYS A 120 16.28 7.27 10.75
CA LYS A 120 15.26 8.25 10.31
C LYS A 120 13.92 7.58 10.00
N GLU A 121 13.91 6.41 9.37
CA GLU A 121 12.68 5.68 9.08
C GLU A 121 12.00 5.16 10.37
N ILE A 122 12.78 4.61 11.31
CA ILE A 122 12.28 4.21 12.64
C ILE A 122 11.70 5.43 13.35
N ALA A 123 12.48 6.51 13.50
CA ALA A 123 12.06 7.72 14.21
C ALA A 123 10.79 8.33 13.61
N ARG A 124 10.66 8.36 12.28
CA ARG A 124 9.45 8.85 11.60
C ARG A 124 8.23 8.00 11.95
N PHE A 125 8.36 6.68 11.97
CA PHE A 125 7.26 5.78 12.33
C PHE A 125 6.86 5.91 13.80
N ILE A 126 7.82 6.04 14.71
CA ILE A 126 7.54 6.22 16.14
C ILE A 126 6.86 7.57 16.41
N ARG A 127 7.32 8.66 15.78
CA ARG A 127 6.65 9.97 15.86
C ARG A 127 5.21 9.86 15.38
N PHE A 128 4.98 9.22 14.25
CA PHE A 128 3.63 8.94 13.77
C PHE A 128 2.79 8.18 14.80
N ALA A 129 3.32 7.12 15.40
CA ALA A 129 2.60 6.33 16.40
C ALA A 129 2.31 7.13 17.68
N LYS A 130 3.23 7.98 18.14
CA LYS A 130 3.02 8.88 19.29
C LYS A 130 1.99 9.98 18.99
N GLU A 131 2.09 10.63 17.82
CA GLU A 131 1.14 11.66 17.38
C GLU A 131 -0.29 11.11 17.25
N ASN A 132 -0.43 9.84 16.86
CA ASN A 132 -1.70 9.17 16.63
C ASN A 132 -2.07 8.17 17.75
N PHE A 133 -1.44 8.28 18.92
CA PHE A 133 -1.56 7.30 20.00
C PHE A 133 -3.01 6.98 20.37
N ASP A 134 -3.84 8.00 20.57
CA ASP A 134 -5.24 7.81 20.97
C ASP A 134 -6.06 7.11 19.88
N LEU A 135 -5.79 7.41 18.60
CA LEU A 135 -6.47 6.76 17.47
C LEU A 135 -6.07 5.29 17.33
N ILE A 136 -4.79 4.96 17.58
CA ILE A 136 -4.29 3.59 17.56
C ILE A 136 -4.82 2.81 18.77
N ARG A 137 -4.78 3.43 19.96
CA ARG A 137 -5.33 2.86 21.20
C ARG A 137 -6.81 2.55 21.07
N GLY A 138 -7.59 3.43 20.43
CA GLY A 138 -9.01 3.23 20.13
C GLY A 138 -9.28 2.25 18.98
N GLU A 139 -8.26 1.62 18.40
CA GLU A 139 -8.34 0.75 17.22
C GLU A 139 -8.98 1.40 15.97
N PHE A 140 -9.03 2.73 15.91
CA PHE A 140 -9.40 3.45 14.69
C PHE A 140 -8.29 3.39 13.65
N ILE A 141 -7.04 3.23 14.11
CA ILE A 141 -5.87 2.88 13.29
C ILE A 141 -5.33 1.55 13.80
N VAL A 142 -5.14 0.59 12.88
CA VAL A 142 -4.54 -0.72 13.17
C VAL A 142 -3.47 -1.06 12.15
N PHE A 143 -2.60 -2.02 12.48
CA PHE A 143 -1.46 -2.38 11.65
C PHE A 143 -1.55 -3.81 11.12
N VAL A 144 -0.88 -4.03 9.98
CA VAL A 144 -0.68 -5.33 9.33
C VAL A 144 0.75 -5.46 8.83
N ARG A 145 1.19 -6.70 8.66
CA ARG A 145 2.44 -6.99 7.93
C ARG A 145 2.16 -6.83 6.45
N SER A 146 2.92 -5.98 5.76
CA SER A 146 2.78 -5.78 4.32
C SER A 146 3.16 -7.04 3.55
N GLU A 147 2.19 -7.71 2.90
CA GLU A 147 2.45 -8.89 2.07
C GLU A 147 3.29 -8.52 0.84
N SER A 148 3.07 -7.34 0.27
CA SER A 148 3.88 -6.83 -0.83
C SER A 148 5.33 -6.60 -0.41
N SER A 149 5.57 -6.09 0.81
CA SER A 149 6.94 -5.97 1.34
C SER A 149 7.62 -7.33 1.57
N ILE A 150 6.86 -8.34 2.01
CA ILE A 150 7.39 -9.72 2.17
C ILE A 150 7.81 -10.28 0.81
N LYS A 151 6.93 -10.20 -0.20
CA LYS A 151 7.25 -10.66 -1.56
C LYS A 151 8.40 -9.87 -2.19
N ASP A 152 8.50 -8.57 -1.93
CA ASP A 152 9.65 -7.75 -2.35
C ASP A 152 10.96 -8.27 -1.75
N SER A 153 10.93 -8.59 -0.45
CA SER A 153 12.08 -9.13 0.29
C SER A 153 12.51 -10.50 -0.23
N GLU A 154 11.57 -11.40 -0.51
CA GLU A 154 11.85 -12.72 -1.11
C GLU A 154 12.46 -12.59 -2.51
N ARG A 155 11.94 -11.67 -3.33
CA ARG A 155 12.46 -11.42 -4.68
C ARG A 155 13.88 -10.85 -4.67
N ALA A 156 14.23 -10.04 -3.68
CA ALA A 156 15.57 -9.47 -3.56
C ALA A 156 16.66 -10.55 -3.39
N ASN A 157 16.30 -11.73 -2.90
CA ASN A 157 17.21 -12.88 -2.70
C ASN A 157 17.19 -13.89 -3.84
N GLY A 158 16.33 -13.71 -4.85
CA GLY A 158 16.16 -14.66 -5.94
C GLY A 158 16.93 -14.28 -7.20
N ILE A 159 17.33 -15.30 -7.97
CA ILE A 159 17.76 -15.11 -9.37
C ILE A 159 16.51 -14.93 -10.22
N LEU A 160 16.49 -13.86 -11.00
CA LEU A 160 15.33 -13.46 -11.79
C LEU A 160 15.56 -13.76 -13.28
N ASP A 161 14.54 -14.31 -13.93
CA ASP A 161 14.55 -14.50 -15.39
C ASP A 161 14.76 -13.17 -16.14
N ASP A 162 15.49 -13.25 -17.26
CA ASP A 162 15.79 -12.11 -18.13
C ASP A 162 14.52 -11.47 -18.70
N ASN A 163 13.50 -12.28 -19.03
CA ASN A 163 12.18 -11.82 -19.50
C ASN A 163 12.25 -10.76 -20.60
N SER A 164 13.20 -10.87 -21.54
CA SER A 164 13.54 -9.79 -22.49
C SER A 164 12.66 -9.68 -23.74
N ASP A 165 11.66 -10.55 -23.90
CA ASP A 165 10.75 -10.49 -25.05
C ASP A 165 9.91 -9.19 -24.99
N ALA A 166 9.87 -8.43 -26.08
CA ALA A 166 9.10 -7.19 -26.18
C ALA A 166 7.59 -7.43 -25.93
N ASN A 167 7.07 -8.59 -26.31
CA ASN A 167 5.67 -8.96 -26.10
C ASN A 167 5.40 -9.62 -24.75
N PHE A 168 6.41 -9.78 -23.89
CA PHE A 168 6.28 -10.50 -22.61
C PHE A 168 5.11 -9.97 -21.78
N ILE A 169 5.04 -8.66 -21.54
CA ILE A 169 4.00 -8.07 -20.69
C ILE A 169 2.58 -8.28 -21.26
N PHE A 170 2.43 -8.39 -22.58
CA PHE A 170 1.14 -8.63 -23.23
C PHE A 170 0.65 -10.08 -23.07
N ARG A 171 1.54 -11.01 -22.69
CA ARG A 171 1.17 -12.39 -22.36
C ARG A 171 0.60 -12.49 -20.94
N TYR A 172 1.01 -11.60 -20.04
CA TYR A 172 0.62 -11.63 -18.63
C TYR A 172 -0.41 -10.56 -18.24
N LEU A 173 -0.49 -9.47 -19.01
CA LEU A 173 -1.40 -8.35 -18.74
C LEU A 173 -2.38 -8.16 -19.89
N PRO A 174 -3.62 -7.74 -19.60
CA PRO A 174 -4.54 -7.30 -20.64
C PRO A 174 -3.90 -6.22 -21.54
N PRO A 175 -4.10 -6.24 -22.87
CA PRO A 175 -3.38 -5.36 -23.79
C PRO A 175 -3.50 -3.87 -23.50
N ASN A 176 -4.65 -3.44 -22.97
CA ASN A 176 -4.89 -2.07 -22.55
C ASN A 176 -4.14 -1.67 -21.27
N VAL A 177 -3.95 -2.60 -20.33
CA VAL A 177 -3.14 -2.40 -19.13
C VAL A 177 -1.65 -2.40 -19.49
N ALA A 178 -1.21 -3.31 -20.34
CA ALA A 178 0.16 -3.32 -20.85
C ALA A 178 0.53 -1.99 -21.52
N ARG A 179 -0.33 -1.47 -22.41
CA ARG A 179 -0.13 -0.16 -23.05
C ARG A 179 -0.11 1.01 -22.05
N LEU A 180 -0.90 0.95 -20.97
CA LEU A 180 -0.84 1.96 -19.91
C LEU A 180 0.55 2.01 -19.27
N TYR A 181 1.13 0.84 -18.96
CA TYR A 181 2.47 0.75 -18.41
C TYR A 181 3.52 1.28 -19.39
N GLU A 182 3.47 0.91 -20.66
CA GLU A 182 4.40 1.42 -21.69
C GLU A 182 4.41 2.95 -21.76
N ASN A 183 3.24 3.58 -21.65
CA ASN A 183 3.10 5.04 -21.70
C ASN A 183 3.62 5.76 -20.44
N ARG A 184 3.62 5.09 -19.29
CA ARG A 184 4.00 5.68 -17.99
C ARG A 184 5.40 5.32 -17.55
N LEU A 185 5.99 4.27 -18.12
CA LEU A 185 7.32 3.79 -17.81
C LEU A 185 8.38 4.63 -18.53
N SER A 186 9.37 5.10 -17.77
CA SER A 186 10.54 5.77 -18.32
C SER A 186 11.82 5.09 -17.85
N VAL A 187 12.81 5.06 -18.73
CA VAL A 187 14.14 4.49 -18.45
C VAL A 187 15.15 5.63 -18.47
N LYS A 188 15.99 5.68 -17.43
CA LYS A 188 17.10 6.62 -17.32
C LYS A 188 18.39 5.84 -17.13
N ASN A 189 19.38 6.14 -17.94
CA ASN A 189 20.72 5.63 -17.76
C ASN A 189 21.34 6.36 -16.57
N ILE A 190 21.97 5.64 -15.65
CA ILE A 190 22.54 6.22 -14.43
C ILE A 190 23.95 5.72 -14.20
N GLU A 191 24.68 6.47 -13.39
CA GLU A 191 26.00 6.13 -12.85
C GLU A 191 26.05 6.59 -11.39
N ARG A 192 26.58 5.75 -10.50
CA ARG A 192 26.78 6.11 -9.09
C ARG A 192 28.02 6.97 -8.91
N LEU A 193 27.95 7.93 -8.00
CA LEU A 193 29.03 8.85 -7.70
C LEU A 193 29.79 8.39 -6.45
N GLY A 194 30.90 7.68 -6.68
CA GLY A 194 31.75 7.13 -5.61
C GLY A 194 30.98 6.20 -4.68
N ASN A 195 31.33 6.19 -3.40
CA ASN A 195 30.77 5.29 -2.39
C ASN A 195 29.49 5.86 -1.72
N THR A 196 28.73 6.66 -2.47
CA THR A 196 27.54 7.35 -1.98
C THR A 196 26.30 6.88 -2.73
N ASN A 197 25.11 7.06 -2.15
CA ASN A 197 23.85 6.82 -2.87
C ASN A 197 23.52 7.88 -3.94
N LYS A 198 24.44 8.81 -4.24
CA LYS A 198 24.21 9.85 -5.25
C LYS A 198 24.36 9.26 -6.64
N ILE A 199 23.36 9.52 -7.48
CA ILE A 199 23.31 9.07 -8.87
C ILE A 199 23.41 10.25 -9.83
N ARG A 200 24.20 10.08 -10.89
CA ARG A 200 24.25 10.97 -12.06
C ARG A 200 23.40 10.37 -13.17
N ILE A 201 22.50 11.18 -13.73
CA ILE A 201 21.72 10.78 -14.91
C ILE A 201 22.59 10.98 -16.15
N LEU A 202 22.70 9.93 -16.95
CA LEU A 202 23.49 9.90 -18.18
C LEU A 202 22.62 10.09 -19.42
N ASN A 203 23.26 10.34 -20.57
CA ASN A 203 22.60 10.45 -21.86
C ASN A 203 21.93 9.10 -22.24
N LYS A 204 20.74 9.15 -22.86
CA LYS A 204 19.96 7.99 -23.32
C LYS A 204 20.73 7.06 -24.27
N ASN A 205 21.70 7.60 -25.01
CA ASN A 205 22.49 6.82 -25.98
C ASN A 205 23.70 6.11 -25.36
N ALA A 206 24.01 6.36 -24.09
CA ALA A 206 25.11 5.67 -23.42
C ALA A 206 24.74 4.19 -23.16
N LEU A 207 25.68 3.28 -23.44
CA LEU A 207 25.57 1.88 -23.02
C LEU A 207 26.07 1.81 -21.57
N THR A 208 25.14 1.85 -20.63
CA THR A 208 25.46 1.87 -19.19
C THR A 208 25.18 0.52 -18.56
N ASN A 209 25.93 0.17 -17.52
CA ASN A 209 25.69 -1.04 -16.75
C ASN A 209 24.67 -0.81 -15.62
N GLU A 210 24.20 0.43 -15.44
CA GLU A 210 23.16 0.77 -14.49
C GLU A 210 22.05 1.60 -15.15
N ILE A 211 20.81 1.25 -14.82
CA ILE A 211 19.61 1.95 -15.28
C ILE A 211 18.62 2.11 -14.13
N MET A 212 17.86 3.19 -14.19
CA MET A 212 16.74 3.46 -13.30
C MET A 212 15.45 3.50 -14.12
N LEU A 213 14.49 2.67 -13.73
CA LEU A 213 13.16 2.65 -14.31
C LEU A 213 12.18 3.35 -13.38
N GLU A 214 11.35 4.22 -13.95
CA GLU A 214 10.40 5.05 -13.21
C GLU A 214 9.01 4.90 -13.84
N ILE A 215 8.04 4.45 -13.05
CA ILE A 215 6.62 4.45 -13.40
C ILE A 215 5.99 5.73 -12.82
N LYS A 216 5.51 6.60 -13.71
CA LYS A 216 4.87 7.87 -13.34
C LYS A 216 3.37 7.71 -13.09
N GLY A 217 2.81 8.61 -12.29
CA GLY A 217 1.36 8.68 -12.05
C GLY A 217 0.91 8.32 -10.63
N CYS A 218 1.86 8.10 -9.72
CA CYS A 218 1.66 8.16 -8.28
C CYS A 218 2.18 9.51 -7.73
N GLU A 219 1.91 9.85 -6.46
CA GLU A 219 2.49 11.05 -5.81
C GLU A 219 4.03 11.00 -5.77
N SER A 220 4.58 9.83 -5.49
CA SER A 220 5.99 9.51 -5.67
C SER A 220 6.13 8.43 -6.74
N SER A 221 6.96 8.66 -7.75
CA SER A 221 7.15 7.67 -8.81
C SER A 221 7.70 6.35 -8.27
N TYR A 222 7.09 5.24 -8.67
CA TYR A 222 7.63 3.92 -8.37
C TYR A 222 8.91 3.72 -9.17
N THR A 223 10.01 3.46 -8.47
CA THR A 223 11.36 3.51 -9.04
C THR A 223 12.11 2.22 -8.72
N ASN A 224 12.65 1.55 -9.75
CA ASN A 224 13.53 0.40 -9.60
C ASN A 224 14.88 0.64 -10.29
N GLY A 225 15.97 0.37 -9.58
CA GLY A 225 17.33 0.35 -10.13
C GLY A 225 17.70 -1.05 -10.60
N TYR A 226 18.41 -1.14 -11.72
CA TYR A 226 18.97 -2.38 -12.23
C TYR A 226 20.44 -2.20 -12.56
N MET A 227 21.20 -3.25 -12.26
CA MET A 227 22.64 -3.34 -12.50
C MET A 227 22.90 -4.56 -13.40
N TYR A 228 23.74 -4.40 -14.42
CA TYR A 228 24.08 -5.46 -15.35
C TYR A 228 25.16 -6.36 -14.76
N GLN A 229 24.84 -7.65 -14.64
CA GLN A 229 25.66 -8.65 -13.96
C GLN A 229 25.76 -9.94 -14.78
N HIS A 230 26.82 -10.70 -14.55
CA HIS A 230 27.00 -12.05 -15.07
C HIS A 230 27.23 -13.03 -13.94
N ILE A 231 26.82 -14.28 -14.17
CA ILE A 231 27.21 -15.42 -13.36
C ILE A 231 28.48 -16.05 -13.96
N LYS A 232 29.50 -16.25 -13.14
CA LYS A 232 30.69 -17.05 -13.41
C LYS A 232 30.74 -18.23 -12.43
N ASN A 233 31.50 -19.26 -12.81
CA ASN A 233 31.88 -20.36 -11.93
C ASN A 233 30.68 -20.96 -11.16
N ALA A 234 29.58 -21.25 -11.87
CA ALA A 234 28.43 -21.93 -11.28
C ALA A 234 28.80 -23.40 -11.03
N ILE A 235 28.81 -23.81 -9.76
CA ILE A 235 29.12 -25.15 -9.30
C ILE A 235 27.86 -25.71 -8.64
N ASP A 236 27.39 -26.86 -9.13
CA ASP A 236 26.38 -27.66 -8.44
C ASP A 236 27.10 -28.44 -7.33
N ASN A 237 26.62 -28.34 -6.11
CA ASN A 237 27.26 -28.93 -4.93
C ASN A 237 26.76 -30.37 -4.65
N ASP A 238 25.94 -30.95 -5.54
CA ASP A 238 25.37 -32.30 -5.43
C ASP A 238 24.49 -32.55 -4.17
N ASP A 239 24.24 -31.52 -3.35
CA ASP A 239 23.35 -31.51 -2.20
C ASP A 239 22.03 -30.74 -2.48
N GLY A 240 21.81 -30.39 -3.75
CA GLY A 240 20.71 -29.55 -4.19
C GLY A 240 20.97 -28.05 -4.04
N THR A 241 22.19 -27.63 -3.65
CA THR A 241 22.61 -26.23 -3.63
C THR A 241 23.53 -25.91 -4.80
N MET A 242 23.54 -24.64 -5.23
CA MET A 242 24.43 -24.14 -6.28
C MET A 242 25.24 -22.96 -5.75
N SER A 243 26.56 -23.04 -5.89
CA SER A 243 27.47 -21.93 -5.63
C SER A 243 27.78 -21.19 -6.92
N MET A 244 27.71 -19.86 -6.90
CA MET A 244 27.96 -19.05 -8.10
C MET A 244 28.65 -17.74 -7.76
N GLU A 245 29.50 -17.27 -8.67
CA GLU A 245 30.15 -15.98 -8.56
C GLU A 245 29.40 -14.96 -9.43
N LEU A 246 28.76 -13.97 -8.80
CA LEU A 246 28.22 -12.83 -9.52
C LEU A 246 29.37 -11.85 -9.77
N VAL A 247 29.42 -11.26 -10.97
CA VAL A 247 30.39 -10.22 -11.33
C VAL A 247 29.73 -9.12 -12.16
N MET A 248 30.27 -7.90 -12.06
CA MET A 248 29.88 -6.80 -12.93
C MET A 248 30.25 -7.09 -14.38
N GLY A 249 29.27 -6.91 -15.28
CA GLY A 249 29.41 -7.19 -16.68
C GLY A 249 29.56 -5.95 -17.56
N ASN A 250 29.97 -6.17 -18.80
CA ASN A 250 29.87 -5.18 -19.86
C ASN A 250 29.00 -5.73 -20.99
N HIS A 251 28.14 -4.90 -21.54
CA HIS A 251 27.32 -5.29 -22.69
C HIS A 251 28.21 -5.57 -23.91
N SER A 252 27.99 -6.72 -24.56
CA SER A 252 28.69 -7.09 -25.80
C SER A 252 28.33 -6.22 -27.02
N GLY A 253 27.40 -5.28 -26.85
CA GLY A 253 26.98 -4.31 -27.86
C GLY A 253 25.56 -3.80 -27.62
N LYS A 254 25.08 -2.94 -28.53
CA LYS A 254 23.77 -2.28 -28.42
C LYS A 254 22.61 -3.27 -28.28
N LYS A 255 22.61 -4.38 -29.04
CA LYS A 255 21.56 -5.42 -28.95
C LYS A 255 21.50 -6.09 -27.57
N SER A 256 22.66 -6.35 -26.96
CA SER A 256 22.74 -6.92 -25.61
C SER A 256 22.17 -5.95 -24.57
N TYR A 257 22.54 -4.68 -24.68
CA TYR A 257 22.00 -3.61 -23.84
C TYR A 257 20.47 -3.46 -23.99
N GLU A 258 19.96 -3.34 -25.22
CA GLU A 258 18.53 -3.20 -25.50
C GLU A 258 17.71 -4.40 -24.96
N ARG A 259 18.25 -5.62 -25.10
CA ARG A 259 17.65 -6.84 -24.54
C ARG A 259 17.55 -6.78 -23.02
N TRP A 260 18.65 -6.45 -22.34
CA TRP A 260 18.69 -6.32 -20.88
C TRP A 260 17.73 -5.23 -20.37
N VAL A 261 17.73 -4.06 -21.02
CA VAL A 261 16.81 -2.97 -20.71
C VAL A 261 15.36 -3.42 -20.88
N GLN A 262 15.04 -4.16 -21.95
CA GLN A 262 13.68 -4.69 -22.15
C GLN A 262 13.29 -5.68 -21.05
N GLY A 263 14.20 -6.55 -20.63
CA GLY A 263 14.01 -7.43 -19.48
C GLY A 263 13.72 -6.67 -18.19
N ALA A 264 14.50 -5.62 -17.90
CA ALA A 264 14.29 -4.74 -16.75
C ALA A 264 12.95 -3.99 -16.80
N LYS A 265 12.51 -3.53 -17.97
CA LYS A 265 11.16 -2.94 -18.17
C LYS A 265 10.08 -3.94 -17.81
N ASN A 266 10.15 -5.14 -18.38
CA ASN A 266 9.15 -6.18 -18.18
C ASN A 266 9.07 -6.61 -16.71
N ARG A 267 10.21 -6.79 -16.03
CA ARG A 267 10.26 -7.07 -14.58
C ARG A 267 9.67 -5.94 -13.75
N THR A 268 10.02 -4.68 -14.02
CA THR A 268 9.49 -3.52 -13.29
C THR A 268 7.97 -3.44 -13.38
N VAL A 269 7.41 -3.62 -14.58
CA VAL A 269 5.96 -3.66 -14.81
C VAL A 269 5.31 -4.81 -14.06
N LEU A 270 5.89 -6.01 -14.15
CA LEU A 270 5.36 -7.19 -13.48
C LEU A 270 5.39 -7.04 -11.95
N PHE A 271 6.47 -6.48 -11.40
CA PHE A 271 6.62 -6.26 -9.97
C PHE A 271 5.60 -5.28 -9.43
N HIS A 272 5.48 -4.12 -10.08
CA HIS A 272 4.48 -3.13 -9.70
C HIS A 272 3.05 -3.69 -9.79
N TYR A 273 2.73 -4.43 -10.86
CA TYR A 273 1.42 -5.05 -11.01
C TYR A 273 1.15 -6.13 -9.95
N LYS A 274 2.12 -7.04 -9.70
CA LYS A 274 1.98 -8.09 -8.68
C LYS A 274 1.85 -7.51 -7.27
N ASN A 275 2.51 -6.39 -6.97
CA ASN A 275 2.36 -5.72 -5.69
C ASN A 275 0.95 -5.15 -5.54
N LEU A 276 0.40 -4.48 -6.57
CA LEU A 276 -0.99 -4.01 -6.57
C LEU A 276 -1.98 -5.17 -6.35
N ILE A 277 -1.80 -6.32 -7.03
CA ILE A 277 -2.66 -7.49 -6.81
C ILE A 277 -2.49 -8.02 -5.38
N THR A 278 -1.26 -8.09 -4.87
CA THR A 278 -1.02 -8.52 -3.48
C THR A 278 -1.69 -7.59 -2.47
N ASP A 279 -1.62 -6.28 -2.68
CA ASP A 279 -2.26 -5.30 -1.80
C ASP A 279 -3.80 -5.40 -1.85
N LEU A 280 -4.39 -5.70 -3.02
CA LEU A 280 -5.83 -5.99 -3.13
C LEU A 280 -6.22 -7.25 -2.35
N ASN A 281 -5.38 -8.28 -2.40
CA ASN A 281 -5.64 -9.55 -1.70
C ASN A 281 -5.55 -9.38 -0.20
N GLN A 282 -4.57 -8.60 0.23
CA GLN A 282 -4.41 -8.25 1.62
C GLN A 282 -5.58 -7.38 2.11
N ALA A 283 -6.04 -6.41 1.31
CA ALA A 283 -7.24 -5.64 1.60
C ALA A 283 -8.44 -6.57 1.81
N HIS A 284 -8.65 -7.52 0.88
CA HIS A 284 -9.71 -8.52 0.98
C HIS A 284 -9.55 -9.39 2.23
N SER A 285 -8.36 -9.90 2.51
CA SER A 285 -8.10 -10.76 3.66
C SER A 285 -8.31 -10.02 4.98
N CYS A 286 -8.05 -8.71 4.99
CA CYS A 286 -8.36 -7.82 6.09
C CYS A 286 -9.82 -7.35 6.11
N ARG A 287 -10.66 -7.83 5.17
CA ARG A 287 -12.06 -7.42 4.97
C ARG A 287 -12.21 -5.91 4.88
N ALA A 288 -11.34 -5.30 4.09
CA ALA A 288 -11.21 -3.86 3.95
C ALA A 288 -11.18 -3.45 2.48
N SER A 289 -11.53 -2.20 2.26
CA SER A 289 -11.39 -1.56 0.96
C SER A 289 -9.94 -1.14 0.73
N LEU A 290 -9.35 -1.39 -0.45
CA LEU A 290 -8.04 -0.85 -0.77
C LEU A 290 -8.13 0.68 -0.94
N GLY A 291 -7.36 1.43 -0.15
CA GLY A 291 -7.21 2.88 -0.28
C GLY A 291 -6.15 3.23 -1.32
N ALA A 292 -6.55 3.87 -2.43
CA ALA A 292 -5.60 4.20 -3.50
C ALA A 292 -5.08 5.65 -3.37
N TYR A 293 -3.79 5.78 -3.06
CA TYR A 293 -3.04 7.05 -3.07
C TYR A 293 -2.21 7.22 -4.35
N CYS A 294 -2.11 6.17 -5.17
CA CYS A 294 -1.54 6.23 -6.50
C CYS A 294 -2.66 6.27 -7.55
N PRO A 295 -2.91 7.43 -8.21
CA PRO A 295 -3.90 7.54 -9.29
C PRO A 295 -3.71 6.50 -10.40
N PHE A 296 -2.46 6.12 -10.68
CA PHE A 296 -2.17 5.10 -11.69
C PHE A 296 -2.70 3.71 -11.33
N HIS A 297 -2.73 3.31 -10.05
CA HIS A 297 -3.41 2.07 -9.64
C HIS A 297 -4.90 2.13 -9.96
N GLY A 298 -5.54 3.27 -9.71
CA GLY A 298 -6.95 3.49 -10.07
C GLY A 298 -7.22 3.39 -11.58
N GLU A 299 -6.28 3.87 -12.42
CA GLU A 299 -6.33 3.72 -13.88
C GLU A 299 -6.20 2.26 -14.32
N ILE A 300 -5.28 1.49 -13.72
CA ILE A 300 -5.11 0.06 -13.98
C ILE A 300 -6.38 -0.70 -13.63
N LEU A 301 -6.89 -0.52 -12.41
CA LEU A 301 -8.13 -1.15 -11.95
C LEU A 301 -9.32 -0.81 -12.87
N ARG A 302 -9.36 0.40 -13.43
CA ARG A 302 -10.41 0.81 -14.37
C ARG A 302 -10.29 0.10 -15.71
N LYS A 303 -9.06 -0.14 -16.16
CA LYS A 303 -8.79 -0.83 -17.42
C LYS A 303 -8.99 -2.34 -17.31
N LEU A 304 -8.86 -2.93 -16.12
CA LEU A 304 -9.21 -4.34 -15.89
C LEU A 304 -10.72 -4.58 -16.05
N ASP A 305 -11.56 -3.56 -15.87
CA ASP A 305 -13.02 -3.61 -16.04
C ASP A 305 -13.50 -2.84 -17.28
N GLN A 306 -13.22 -3.36 -18.48
CA GLN A 306 -13.56 -2.65 -19.73
C GLN A 306 -15.05 -2.61 -20.05
N LYS A 307 -15.82 -3.60 -19.59
CA LYS A 307 -17.27 -3.69 -19.85
C LYS A 307 -18.11 -2.96 -18.81
N ASN A 308 -17.48 -2.31 -17.82
CA ASN A 308 -18.19 -1.71 -16.70
C ASN A 308 -19.10 -2.77 -16.06
N GLU A 309 -18.62 -4.01 -15.95
CA GLU A 309 -19.37 -5.14 -15.38
C GLU A 309 -19.01 -5.31 -13.91
N VAL A 310 -17.76 -5.01 -13.57
CA VAL A 310 -17.35 -4.59 -12.22
C VAL A 310 -17.87 -3.16 -12.03
N GLN A 311 -19.19 -3.00 -12.03
CA GLN A 311 -19.80 -1.69 -11.87
C GLN A 311 -19.36 -1.10 -10.55
N ARG A 312 -18.45 -0.14 -10.64
CA ARG A 312 -18.04 0.75 -9.58
C ARG A 312 -19.29 1.49 -9.13
N VAL A 313 -20.04 0.91 -8.20
CA VAL A 313 -21.14 1.62 -7.58
C VAL A 313 -20.49 2.65 -6.68
N LYS A 314 -20.43 3.86 -7.21
CA LYS A 314 -19.89 5.03 -6.55
C LYS A 314 -20.88 5.44 -5.47
N LEU A 315 -20.59 5.08 -4.24
CA LEU A 315 -21.26 5.66 -3.10
C LEU A 315 -20.51 6.97 -2.81
N SER A 316 -21.00 8.04 -3.45
CA SER A 316 -20.48 9.40 -3.29
C SER A 316 -21.25 10.05 -2.17
N ILE A 317 -20.58 10.26 -1.05
CA ILE A 317 -21.16 11.00 0.05
C ILE A 317 -20.29 12.20 0.33
N ASP A 318 -20.96 13.32 0.48
CA ASP A 318 -20.38 14.55 0.95
C ASP A 318 -20.35 14.45 2.48
N VAL A 319 -19.19 14.11 3.04
CA VAL A 319 -19.05 13.90 4.48
C VAL A 319 -18.58 15.21 5.12
N PRO A 320 -19.31 15.74 6.12
CA PRO A 320 -18.87 16.90 6.86
C PRO A 320 -17.66 16.52 7.71
N PHE A 321 -16.62 17.35 7.68
CA PHE A 321 -15.42 17.17 8.50
C PHE A 321 -14.88 18.51 8.98
N LEU A 322 -14.21 18.49 10.13
CA LEU A 322 -13.51 19.65 10.65
C LEU A 322 -12.04 19.59 10.23
N GLU A 323 -11.60 20.59 9.49
CA GLU A 323 -10.17 20.81 9.24
C GLU A 323 -9.49 21.38 10.49
N GLY A 324 -8.19 21.09 10.62
CA GLY A 324 -7.37 21.57 11.74
C GLY A 324 -7.48 20.78 13.04
N LEU A 325 -8.25 19.68 13.06
CA LEU A 325 -8.31 18.79 14.22
C LEU A 325 -6.98 18.05 14.43
N THR A 326 -6.54 17.94 15.69
CA THR A 326 -5.46 17.03 16.07
C THR A 326 -5.96 15.58 16.16
N PRO A 327 -5.09 14.56 16.07
CA PRO A 327 -5.49 13.15 16.25
C PRO A 327 -6.24 12.89 17.55
N ARG A 328 -5.83 13.53 18.65
CA ARG A 328 -6.50 13.45 19.95
C ARG A 328 -7.91 14.04 19.93
N GLU A 329 -8.12 15.13 19.21
CA GLU A 329 -9.46 15.72 19.06
C GLU A 329 -10.36 14.86 18.18
N LEU A 330 -9.82 14.26 17.12
CA LEU A 330 -10.54 13.28 16.30
C LEU A 330 -11.00 12.09 17.14
N TYR A 331 -10.10 11.52 17.94
CA TYR A 331 -10.43 10.45 18.88
C TYR A 331 -11.58 10.88 19.80
N LYS A 332 -11.43 12.04 20.46
CA LYS A 332 -12.42 12.57 21.40
C LYS A 332 -13.79 12.78 20.76
N ILE A 333 -13.85 13.36 19.56
CA ILE A 333 -15.12 13.57 18.85
C ILE A 333 -15.79 12.22 18.56
N ARG A 334 -15.02 11.22 18.11
CA ARG A 334 -15.55 9.89 17.81
C ARG A 334 -16.07 9.17 19.05
N THR A 335 -15.44 9.35 20.19
CA THR A 335 -15.85 8.70 21.45
C THR A 335 -16.97 9.45 22.17
N ASP A 336 -16.89 10.79 22.24
CA ASP A 336 -17.88 11.61 22.94
C ASP A 336 -19.25 11.59 22.21
N TYR A 337 -19.24 11.41 20.89
CA TYR A 337 -20.44 11.34 20.04
C TYR A 337 -20.60 9.96 19.37
N GLU A 338 -20.14 8.91 20.04
CA GLU A 338 -20.08 7.55 19.49
C GLU A 338 -21.43 7.08 18.92
N SER A 339 -22.55 7.33 19.61
CA SER A 339 -23.88 6.91 19.15
C SER A 339 -24.23 7.49 17.78
N SER A 340 -23.94 8.77 17.56
CA SER A 340 -24.21 9.48 16.30
C SER A 340 -23.35 8.96 15.16
N PHE A 341 -22.04 8.80 15.41
CA PHE A 341 -21.12 8.24 14.41
C PHE A 341 -21.38 6.76 14.14
N ASN A 342 -21.85 5.98 15.12
CA ASN A 342 -22.23 4.57 14.92
C ASN A 342 -23.50 4.43 14.09
N ALA A 343 -24.51 5.28 14.33
CA ALA A 343 -25.74 5.29 13.53
C ALA A 343 -25.43 5.61 12.07
N PHE A 344 -24.67 6.68 11.81
CA PHE A 344 -24.22 7.04 10.46
C PHE A 344 -23.43 5.90 9.79
N ARG A 345 -22.47 5.29 10.49
CA ARG A 345 -21.71 4.15 9.96
C ARG A 345 -22.57 2.90 9.77
N SER A 346 -23.67 2.74 10.50
CA SER A 346 -24.63 1.66 10.26
C SER A 346 -25.34 1.84 8.93
N VAL A 347 -25.88 3.03 8.67
CA VAL A 347 -26.53 3.38 7.39
C VAL A 347 -25.55 3.19 6.22
N LEU A 348 -24.30 3.62 6.41
CA LEU A 348 -23.23 3.41 5.42
C LEU A 348 -22.94 1.94 5.14
N ARG A 349 -22.86 1.11 6.18
CA ARG A 349 -22.59 -0.33 6.04
C ARG A 349 -23.76 -1.03 5.36
N GLU A 350 -24.99 -0.77 5.78
CA GLU A 350 -26.18 -1.38 5.19
C GLU A 350 -26.27 -1.09 3.69
N ALA A 351 -26.08 0.16 3.29
CA ALA A 351 -26.10 0.49 1.86
C ALA A 351 -24.93 -0.09 1.08
N ALA A 352 -23.74 -0.18 1.70
CA ALA A 352 -22.61 -0.89 1.10
C ALA A 352 -22.95 -2.37 0.83
N TYR A 353 -23.60 -3.04 1.79
CA TYR A 353 -24.05 -4.42 1.63
C TYR A 353 -25.16 -4.56 0.58
N ASP A 354 -26.17 -3.67 0.58
CA ASP A 354 -27.27 -3.69 -0.39
C ASP A 354 -26.76 -3.54 -1.83
N ILE A 355 -25.83 -2.61 -2.04
CA ILE A 355 -25.19 -2.35 -3.33
C ILE A 355 -24.37 -3.56 -3.81
N GLU A 356 -23.63 -4.18 -2.89
CA GLU A 356 -22.81 -5.36 -3.19
C GLU A 356 -23.69 -6.57 -3.57
N ALA A 357 -24.79 -6.77 -2.85
CA ALA A 357 -25.68 -7.91 -3.04
C ALA A 357 -26.54 -7.82 -4.31
N GLU A 358 -26.86 -6.61 -4.77
CA GLU A 358 -27.65 -6.41 -5.99
C GLU A 358 -26.81 -6.71 -7.22
N SER A 359 -27.40 -7.31 -8.26
CA SER A 359 -26.74 -7.66 -9.52
C SER A 359 -27.24 -6.82 -10.71
N ASP A 360 -28.44 -6.25 -10.59
CA ASP A 360 -29.05 -5.39 -11.61
C ASP A 360 -28.48 -3.96 -11.54
N PRO A 361 -27.84 -3.46 -12.63
CA PRO A 361 -27.33 -2.10 -12.72
C PRO A 361 -28.34 -1.00 -12.39
N TYR A 362 -29.59 -1.17 -12.81
CA TYR A 362 -30.64 -0.17 -12.60
C TYR A 362 -31.06 -0.11 -11.14
N LYS A 363 -31.23 -1.27 -10.49
CA LYS A 363 -31.54 -1.35 -9.06
C LYS A 363 -30.40 -0.85 -8.19
N ARG A 364 -29.13 -1.11 -8.56
CA ARG A 364 -27.96 -0.51 -7.89
C ARG A 364 -27.99 1.01 -7.93
N GLN A 365 -28.34 1.60 -9.08
CA GLN A 365 -28.47 3.06 -9.22
C GLN A 365 -29.58 3.60 -8.31
N LEU A 366 -30.70 2.90 -8.22
CA LEU A 366 -31.82 3.27 -7.36
C LEU A 366 -31.45 3.16 -5.87
N ILE A 367 -30.76 2.08 -5.46
CA ILE A 367 -30.22 1.91 -4.10
C ILE A 367 -29.29 3.08 -3.77
N ASN A 368 -28.41 3.47 -4.69
CA ASN A 368 -27.50 4.60 -4.48
C ASN A 368 -28.25 5.93 -4.31
N GLN A 369 -29.30 6.18 -5.10
CA GLN A 369 -30.14 7.38 -4.95
C GLN A 369 -30.84 7.41 -3.59
N HIS A 370 -31.55 6.33 -3.22
CA HIS A 370 -32.20 6.22 -1.91
C HIS A 370 -31.24 6.24 -0.74
N PHE A 371 -30.01 5.76 -0.94
CA PHE A 371 -28.97 5.83 0.05
C PHE A 371 -28.51 7.28 0.28
N VAL A 372 -28.27 8.05 -0.79
CA VAL A 372 -27.92 9.48 -0.65
C VAL A 372 -29.02 10.22 0.12
N GLU A 373 -30.29 9.95 -0.17
CA GLU A 373 -31.43 10.50 0.56
C GLU A 373 -31.42 10.08 2.04
N ARG A 374 -31.34 8.77 2.34
CA ARG A 374 -31.31 8.24 3.72
C ARG A 374 -30.14 8.76 4.54
N VAL A 375 -28.95 8.87 3.96
CA VAL A 375 -27.77 9.40 4.66
C VAL A 375 -27.98 10.86 5.04
N TRP A 376 -28.52 11.67 4.13
CA TRP A 376 -28.81 13.08 4.38
C TRP A 376 -29.86 13.25 5.49
N ASP A 377 -30.93 12.45 5.42
CA ASP A 377 -32.07 12.56 6.35
C ASP A 377 -31.79 11.96 7.74
N GLU A 378 -31.10 10.82 7.82
CA GLU A 378 -30.99 10.04 9.07
C GLU A 378 -29.62 10.18 9.77
N GLY A 379 -28.54 10.46 9.03
CA GLY A 379 -27.17 10.37 9.56
C GLY A 379 -26.37 11.66 9.53
N LEU A 380 -26.39 12.37 8.40
CA LEU A 380 -25.51 13.52 8.18
C LEU A 380 -25.93 14.72 9.04
N THR A 381 -27.23 14.97 9.18
CA THR A 381 -27.77 16.10 9.94
C THR A 381 -27.36 16.04 11.42
N ASP A 382 -27.41 14.88 12.08
CA ASP A 382 -26.97 14.76 13.48
C ASP A 382 -25.45 14.90 13.60
N ILE A 383 -24.67 14.32 12.68
CA ILE A 383 -23.21 14.52 12.64
C ILE A 383 -22.86 16.00 12.48
N GLU A 384 -23.49 16.71 11.55
CA GLU A 384 -23.28 18.15 11.36
C GLU A 384 -23.59 18.92 12.64
N GLN A 385 -24.68 18.59 13.33
CA GLN A 385 -25.02 19.21 14.61
C GLN A 385 -23.98 18.93 15.69
N LYS A 386 -23.47 17.69 15.81
CA LYS A 386 -22.41 17.35 16.78
C LYS A 386 -21.10 18.04 16.46
N ILE A 387 -20.72 18.09 15.18
CA ILE A 387 -19.55 18.80 14.69
C ILE A 387 -19.64 20.30 15.00
N GLN A 388 -20.80 20.91 14.74
CA GLN A 388 -21.05 22.33 15.06
C GLN A 388 -21.04 22.58 16.57
N ALA A 389 -21.61 21.69 17.37
CA ALA A 389 -21.56 21.77 18.82
C ALA A 389 -20.12 21.70 19.35
N TYR A 390 -19.31 20.79 18.80
CA TYR A 390 -17.89 20.70 19.13
C TYR A 390 -17.14 21.97 18.74
N LYS A 391 -17.35 22.48 17.51
CA LYS A 391 -16.74 23.72 17.04
C LYS A 391 -17.01 24.89 18.00
N ARG A 392 -18.27 25.09 18.40
CA ARG A 392 -18.68 26.12 19.37
C ARG A 392 -18.01 25.96 20.74
N LYS A 393 -17.78 24.72 21.18
CA LYS A 393 -17.14 24.41 22.46
C LYS A 393 -15.62 24.52 22.43
N SER A 394 -15.00 24.33 21.26
CA SER A 394 -13.54 24.19 21.14
C SER A 394 -12.74 25.49 21.29
N ASN A 395 -13.38 26.67 21.23
CA ASN A 395 -12.74 27.99 21.20
C ASN A 395 -11.62 28.14 20.14
N LYS A 396 -11.56 27.24 19.15
CA LYS A 396 -10.61 27.25 18.03
C LYS A 396 -11.32 27.66 16.73
N GLU A 397 -10.57 28.29 15.84
CA GLU A 397 -11.01 28.51 14.45
C GLU A 397 -10.94 27.20 13.66
N LEU A 398 -11.99 26.38 13.78
CA LEU A 398 -12.15 25.15 12.99
C LEU A 398 -13.04 25.42 11.78
N PHE A 399 -12.62 24.94 10.60
CA PHE A 399 -13.39 25.07 9.37
C PHE A 399 -14.23 23.81 9.15
N LEU A 400 -15.55 23.98 9.03
CA LEU A 400 -16.43 22.90 8.61
C LEU A 400 -16.36 22.84 7.09
N ASN A 401 -15.77 21.77 6.59
CA ASN A 401 -15.69 21.49 5.16
C ASN A 401 -16.47 20.22 4.84
N ILE A 402 -16.74 20.06 3.56
CA ILE A 402 -17.37 18.88 3.00
C ILE A 402 -16.35 18.21 2.10
N ALA A 403 -16.01 16.96 2.39
CA ALA A 403 -15.15 16.15 1.55
C ALA A 403 -16.00 15.13 0.79
N PRO A 404 -15.90 15.07 -0.55
CA PRO A 404 -16.50 13.99 -1.29
C PRO A 404 -15.72 12.70 -0.97
N SER A 405 -16.34 11.85 -0.17
CA SER A 405 -15.86 10.50 0.09
C SER A 405 -16.49 9.57 -0.95
N LEU A 406 -15.66 8.80 -1.64
CA LEU A 406 -16.11 7.77 -2.58
C LEU A 406 -15.81 6.40 -1.99
N ILE A 407 -16.86 5.63 -1.73
CA ILE A 407 -16.72 4.18 -1.54
C ILE A 407 -16.99 3.55 -2.90
N GLY A 408 -15.97 2.89 -3.45
CA GLY A 408 -16.09 2.11 -4.68
C GLY A 408 -16.15 0.63 -4.34
N PHE A 409 -17.05 -0.10 -4.97
CA PHE A 409 -17.07 -1.56 -4.89
C PHE A 409 -16.53 -2.10 -6.21
N ILE A 410 -15.61 -3.05 -6.16
CA ILE A 410 -15.36 -3.93 -7.32
C ILE A 410 -16.51 -4.93 -7.23
N GLY A 411 -17.48 -4.89 -8.14
CA GLY A 411 -18.45 -5.97 -8.27
C GLY A 411 -17.80 -7.21 -8.88
N ALA A 412 -18.40 -8.38 -8.69
CA ALA A 412 -17.96 -9.57 -9.39
C ALA A 412 -17.93 -9.36 -10.91
N PRO A 413 -16.78 -9.54 -11.60
CA PRO A 413 -16.77 -9.50 -13.04
C PRO A 413 -17.60 -10.66 -13.57
N ASN A 414 -18.35 -10.41 -14.65
CA ASN A 414 -19.00 -11.48 -15.40
C ASN A 414 -17.89 -12.39 -15.99
N PRO A 415 -18.00 -13.73 -15.93
CA PRO A 415 -16.96 -14.64 -16.41
C PRO A 415 -16.56 -14.46 -17.89
N VAL A 416 -17.39 -13.74 -18.67
CA VAL A 416 -17.28 -13.60 -20.13
C VAL A 416 -16.53 -12.31 -20.56
N SER A 417 -16.09 -11.45 -19.64
CA SER A 417 -15.42 -10.18 -19.99
C SER A 417 -13.95 -10.05 -19.65
N LEU A 418 -13.41 -11.02 -18.91
CA LEU A 418 -12.01 -11.00 -18.50
C LEU A 418 -11.15 -11.78 -19.49
N ALA A 419 -10.13 -11.11 -20.01
CA ALA A 419 -9.08 -11.76 -20.78
C ALA A 419 -8.43 -12.88 -19.94
N THR A 420 -8.22 -14.03 -20.58
CA THR A 420 -7.98 -15.35 -19.98
C THR A 420 -6.77 -15.45 -19.03
N GLY A 421 -5.86 -14.47 -19.03
CA GLY A 421 -4.70 -14.40 -18.11
C GLY A 421 -4.94 -13.59 -16.82
N ALA A 422 -5.88 -12.63 -16.83
CA ALA A 422 -6.24 -11.89 -15.61
C ALA A 422 -7.16 -12.74 -14.70
N PHE A 423 -8.03 -13.57 -15.31
CA PHE A 423 -8.94 -14.45 -14.58
C PHE A 423 -8.21 -15.56 -13.82
N THR A 424 -7.14 -16.14 -14.35
CA THR A 424 -6.35 -17.17 -13.66
C THR A 424 -5.63 -16.60 -12.45
N ILE A 425 -4.95 -15.45 -12.60
CA ILE A 425 -4.29 -14.77 -11.47
C ILE A 425 -5.33 -14.35 -10.43
N LEU A 426 -6.48 -13.77 -10.82
CA LEU A 426 -7.54 -13.39 -9.86
C LEU A 426 -8.23 -14.61 -9.23
N LYS A 427 -8.40 -15.72 -9.96
CA LYS A 427 -9.00 -16.97 -9.45
C LYS A 427 -8.11 -17.67 -8.45
N ASP A 428 -6.81 -17.75 -8.71
CA ASP A 428 -5.81 -18.30 -7.80
C ASP A 428 -5.65 -17.42 -6.54
N VAL A 429 -5.87 -16.12 -6.72
CA VAL A 429 -5.84 -15.11 -5.66
C VAL A 429 -7.06 -15.12 -4.75
N PHE A 430 -8.25 -15.34 -5.31
CA PHE A 430 -9.53 -15.25 -4.58
C PHE A 430 -10.14 -16.62 -4.27
N ASN A 431 -9.42 -17.72 -4.52
CA ASN A 431 -9.87 -19.10 -4.29
C ASN A 431 -11.29 -19.35 -4.87
N ILE A 432 -11.59 -18.79 -6.05
CA ILE A 432 -12.94 -18.81 -6.64
C ILE A 432 -13.23 -20.22 -7.18
N THR A 433 -13.70 -21.10 -6.30
CA THR A 433 -14.15 -22.46 -6.59
C THR A 433 -15.59 -22.48 -7.07
N SER A 434 -15.85 -22.00 -8.30
CA SER A 434 -17.05 -22.24 -9.13
C SER A 434 -18.47 -22.14 -8.53
N HIS A 435 -18.64 -21.80 -7.25
CA HIS A 435 -19.93 -21.74 -6.57
C HIS A 435 -20.36 -20.29 -6.45
N SER A 436 -21.50 -19.98 -7.07
CA SER A 436 -22.06 -18.64 -7.26
C SER A 436 -22.37 -17.86 -5.98
N SER A 437 -22.33 -18.50 -4.80
CA SER A 437 -22.55 -17.85 -3.51
C SER A 437 -21.32 -17.12 -2.97
N GLU A 438 -20.10 -17.61 -3.22
CA GLU A 438 -18.84 -16.93 -2.85
C GLU A 438 -18.45 -15.83 -3.86
N ILE A 439 -19.03 -15.88 -5.06
CA ILE A 439 -18.87 -14.83 -6.09
C ILE A 439 -19.46 -13.49 -5.62
N LYS A 440 -20.31 -13.47 -4.58
CA LYS A 440 -20.95 -12.26 -4.05
C LYS A 440 -20.08 -11.42 -3.11
N SER A 441 -18.91 -11.89 -2.68
CA SER A 441 -17.98 -11.09 -1.86
C SER A 441 -16.82 -10.62 -2.72
N HIS A 442 -16.87 -9.38 -3.23
CA HIS A 442 -15.80 -8.84 -4.09
C HIS A 442 -15.07 -7.65 -3.44
N PRO A 443 -13.79 -7.43 -3.78
CA PRO A 443 -12.94 -6.48 -3.05
C PRO A 443 -13.36 -5.02 -3.30
N SER A 444 -13.88 -4.33 -2.30
CA SER A 444 -14.12 -2.89 -2.39
C SER A 444 -12.80 -2.09 -2.45
N TYR A 445 -12.83 -0.89 -3.01
CA TYR A 445 -11.74 0.09 -2.92
C TYR A 445 -12.30 1.45 -2.52
N PHE A 446 -11.65 2.14 -1.59
CA PHE A 446 -12.12 3.40 -1.05
C PHE A 446 -11.26 4.53 -1.65
N LEU A 447 -11.91 5.51 -2.30
CA LEU A 447 -11.25 6.68 -2.83
C LEU A 447 -11.70 7.91 -2.04
N LEU A 448 -10.80 8.43 -1.20
CA LEU A 448 -10.96 9.80 -0.70
C LEU A 448 -10.50 10.77 -1.78
N MET A 449 -11.46 11.47 -2.37
CA MET A 449 -11.11 12.66 -3.15
C MET A 449 -11.07 13.82 -2.17
N MET A 450 -9.85 14.20 -1.76
CA MET A 450 -9.64 15.54 -1.20
C MET A 450 -10.13 16.53 -2.26
N SER A 451 -11.13 17.34 -1.94
CA SER A 451 -11.52 18.43 -2.83
C SER A 451 -10.28 19.28 -3.04
N LYS A 452 -9.97 19.65 -4.28
CA LYS A 452 -8.95 20.67 -4.51
C LYS A 452 -9.43 21.90 -3.74
N ALA A 453 -8.65 22.32 -2.74
CA ALA A 453 -8.83 23.64 -2.17
C ALA A 453 -8.95 24.62 -3.34
N LYS A 454 -10.10 25.28 -3.45
CA LYS A 454 -10.20 26.46 -4.31
C LYS A 454 -9.15 27.42 -3.76
N LYS A 455 -8.08 27.63 -4.53
CA LYS A 455 -7.13 28.70 -4.26
C LYS A 455 -7.84 30.03 -4.20
#